data_AF-A0A357YG84-F1
#
_entry.id   AF-A0A357YG84-F1
#
_cell.length_a   1.000
_cell.length_b   1.000
_cell.length_c   1.000
_cell.angle_alpha   90.00
_cell.angle_beta   90.00
_cell.angle_gamma   90.00
#
_symmetry.space_group_name_H-M   'P 1'
#
loop_
_entity.id
_entity.type
_entity.pdbx_description
1 polymer ?
#
loop_
_entity_poly.entity_id
_entity_poly.type
_entity_poly.pdbx_seq_one_letter_code
_entity_poly.pdbx_strand_id
1 'polypeptide(L)'
;MTAQFESLPFRVEDPAIVVEDLCFYYGHSEALHSLNLAFPRRQVTALIGPSGCGKSTFLRCLNRMNDMVDGTRMLGSIRLGGMEINSEKTDVIDLRRRVGMVFQKSNPFPKSI
;
A
#
# COMPACT_ATOMS: atom_id res chain seq x y z
N MET A 1 5.24 -16.83 -14.77
CA MET A 1 4.18 -15.93 -15.24
C MET A 1 4.57 -14.53 -14.82
N THR A 2 5.29 -13.85 -15.70
CA THR A 2 6.06 -12.63 -15.42
C THR A 2 5.12 -11.45 -15.46
N ALA A 3 4.86 -10.83 -14.31
CA ALA A 3 4.09 -9.59 -14.25
C ALA A 3 4.81 -8.49 -15.04
N GLN A 4 4.06 -7.77 -15.87
CA GLN A 4 4.56 -6.78 -16.81
C GLN A 4 4.95 -5.50 -16.05
N PHE A 5 6.23 -5.40 -15.66
CA PHE A 5 6.84 -4.16 -15.16
C PHE A 5 7.55 -3.34 -16.25
N GLU A 6 7.31 -3.66 -17.53
CA GLU A 6 7.99 -3.00 -18.66
C GLU A 6 7.66 -1.51 -18.82
N SER A 7 6.58 -1.03 -18.19
CA SER A 7 6.14 0.36 -18.26
C SER A 7 6.65 1.26 -17.13
N LEU A 8 7.33 0.71 -16.11
CA LEU A 8 7.96 1.52 -15.07
C LEU A 8 9.28 2.10 -15.59
N PRO A 9 9.59 3.38 -15.32
CA PRO A 9 10.83 4.02 -15.80
C PRO A 9 12.11 3.38 -15.23
N PHE A 10 11.98 2.42 -14.32
CA PHE A 10 13.07 1.66 -13.73
C PHE A 10 12.65 0.20 -13.53
N ARG A 11 13.53 -0.75 -13.84
CA ARG A 11 13.35 -2.17 -13.50
C ARG A 11 13.69 -2.37 -12.03
N VAL A 12 12.79 -3.02 -11.30
CA VAL A 12 13.01 -3.43 -9.91
C VAL A 12 13.25 -4.94 -9.88
N GLU A 13 14.46 -5.34 -9.51
CA GLU A 13 14.80 -6.74 -9.29
C GLU A 13 14.27 -7.21 -7.92
N ASP A 14 13.70 -8.42 -7.86
CA ASP A 14 13.09 -9.02 -6.64
C ASP A 14 12.19 -8.04 -5.85
N PRO A 15 11.05 -7.60 -6.43
CA PRO A 15 10.15 -6.70 -5.73
C PRO A 15 9.50 -7.39 -4.53
N ALA A 16 9.59 -6.76 -3.36
CA ALA A 16 8.82 -7.16 -2.18
C ALA A 16 7.38 -6.62 -2.22
N ILE A 17 7.17 -5.49 -2.90
CA ILE A 17 5.85 -4.87 -3.07
C ILE A 17 5.66 -4.60 -4.55
N VAL A 18 4.51 -4.99 -5.06
CA VAL A 18 4.07 -4.73 -6.42
C VAL A 18 2.69 -4.10 -6.37
N VAL A 19 2.49 -3.06 -7.15
CA VAL A 19 1.24 -2.31 -7.24
C VAL A 19 0.92 -2.14 -8.71
N GLU A 20 -0.26 -2.57 -9.11
CA GLU A 20 -0.70 -2.57 -10.51
C GLU A 20 -2.08 -1.91 -10.60
N ASP A 21 -2.17 -0.84 -11.39
CA ASP A 21 -3.39 -0.05 -11.65
C ASP A 21 -4.21 0.29 -10.40
N LEU A 22 -3.52 0.62 -9.30
CA LEU A 22 -4.16 0.89 -8.02
C LEU A 22 -4.93 2.22 -8.07
N CYS A 23 -6.25 2.14 -7.96
CA CYS A 23 -7.11 3.29 -7.70
C CYS A 23 -7.69 3.20 -6.29
N PHE A 24 -7.78 4.33 -5.60
CA PHE A 24 -8.37 4.40 -4.26
C PHE A 24 -9.28 5.61 -4.12
N TYR A 25 -10.46 5.40 -3.53
CA TYR A 25 -11.50 6.42 -3.39
C TYR A 25 -11.92 6.59 -1.94
N TYR A 26 -12.14 7.83 -1.53
CA TYR A 26 -12.91 8.19 -0.33
C TYR A 26 -14.28 8.71 -0.79
N GLY A 27 -15.31 7.89 -0.67
CA GLY A 27 -16.62 8.17 -1.27
C GLY A 27 -16.49 8.35 -2.78
N HIS A 28 -16.84 9.54 -3.27
CA HIS A 28 -16.74 9.89 -4.70
C HIS A 28 -15.38 10.51 -5.10
N SER A 29 -14.52 10.82 -4.14
CA SER A 29 -13.23 11.46 -4.41
C SER A 29 -12.14 10.42 -4.63
N GLU A 30 -11.50 10.45 -5.81
CA GLU A 30 -10.35 9.60 -6.12
C GLU A 30 -9.08 10.21 -5.54
N ALA A 31 -8.37 9.45 -4.69
CA ALA A 31 -7.16 9.88 -4.01
C ALA A 31 -5.88 9.24 -4.57
N LEU A 32 -6.00 8.07 -5.21
CA LEU A 32 -4.92 7.42 -5.96
C LEU A 32 -5.45 7.12 -7.36
N HIS A 33 -4.71 7.51 -8.39
CA HIS A 33 -5.12 7.41 -9.79
C HIS A 33 -4.19 6.43 -10.52
N SER A 34 -4.66 5.19 -10.72
CA SER A 34 -4.01 4.12 -11.50
C SER A 34 -2.50 3.99 -11.24
N LEU A 35 -2.13 3.90 -9.96
CA LEU A 35 -0.74 3.81 -9.55
C LEU A 35 -0.13 2.46 -9.95
N ASN A 36 1.01 2.53 -10.62
CA ASN A 36 1.86 1.40 -10.94
C ASN A 36 3.21 1.62 -10.27
N LEU A 37 3.57 0.76 -9.32
CA LEU A 37 4.79 0.90 -8.50
C LEU A 37 5.38 -0.47 -8.15
N ALA A 38 6.70 -0.52 -8.00
CA ALA A 38 7.40 -1.68 -7.47
C ALA A 38 8.44 -1.23 -6.45
N PHE A 39 8.56 -1.96 -5.34
CA PHE A 39 9.53 -1.69 -4.29
C PHE A 39 10.44 -2.91 -4.10
N PRO A 40 11.76 -2.74 -4.21
CA PRO A 40 12.70 -3.85 -4.09
C PRO A 40 12.73 -4.42 -2.67
N ARG A 41 12.98 -5.71 -2.57
CA ARG A 41 13.15 -6.39 -1.30
C ARG A 41 14.40 -5.90 -0.57
N ARG A 42 14.30 -5.78 0.77
CA ARG A 42 15.42 -5.39 1.67
C ARG A 42 16.05 -4.03 1.33
N GLN A 43 15.27 -3.08 0.80
CA GLN A 43 15.74 -1.73 0.54
C GLN A 43 14.94 -0.70 1.35
N VAL A 44 15.63 0.36 1.78
CA VAL A 44 14.97 1.56 2.29
C VAL A 44 14.58 2.43 1.10
N THR A 45 13.28 2.60 0.89
CA THR A 45 12.74 3.43 -0.19
C THR A 45 12.00 4.63 0.38
N ALA A 46 12.28 5.82 -0.15
CA ALA A 46 11.58 7.05 0.22
C ALA A 46 10.48 7.36 -0.81
N LEU A 47 9.26 7.65 -0.32
CA LEU A 47 8.17 8.18 -1.13
C LEU A 47 8.02 9.68 -0.86
N ILE A 48 8.36 10.51 -1.84
CA ILE A 48 8.39 11.98 -1.70
C ILE A 48 7.36 12.61 -2.63
N GLY A 49 6.68 13.64 -2.15
CA GLY A 49 5.70 14.41 -2.92
C GLY A 49 4.99 15.46 -2.06
N PRO A 50 4.26 16.42 -2.66
CA PRO A 50 3.59 17.51 -1.94
C PRO A 50 2.50 17.00 -0.97
N SER A 51 2.06 17.84 -0.05
CA SER A 51 0.93 17.49 0.83
C SER A 51 -0.32 17.16 -0.02
N GLY A 52 -1.11 16.17 0.40
CA GLY A 52 -2.32 15.76 -0.30
C GLY A 52 -2.12 14.84 -1.52
N CYS A 53 -0.90 14.58 -1.98
CA CYS A 53 -0.66 13.74 -3.17
C CYS A 53 -0.88 12.22 -2.97
N GLY A 54 -1.54 11.81 -1.89
CA GLY A 54 -1.90 10.40 -1.67
C GLY A 54 -0.88 9.51 -0.95
N LYS A 55 0.29 9.99 -0.55
CA LYS A 55 1.33 9.16 0.15
C LYS A 55 0.79 8.36 1.33
N SER A 56 0.13 9.04 2.28
CA SER A 56 -0.41 8.38 3.47
C SER A 56 -1.58 7.45 3.12
N THR A 57 -2.36 7.77 2.09
CA THR A 57 -3.42 6.90 1.58
C THR A 57 -2.81 5.62 1.01
N PHE A 58 -1.77 5.72 0.19
CA PHE A 58 -1.04 4.58 -0.36
C PHE A 58 -0.43 3.69 0.73
N LEU A 59 0.27 4.27 1.71
CA LEU A 59 0.88 3.50 2.81
C LEU A 59 -0.17 2.73 3.63
N ARG A 60 -1.37 3.29 3.82
CA ARG A 60 -2.48 2.60 4.49
C ARG A 60 -3.13 1.49 3.63
N CYS A 61 -2.98 1.54 2.32
CA CYS A 61 -3.44 0.45 1.45
C CYS A 61 -2.60 -0.82 1.70
N LEU A 62 -1.29 -0.66 1.96
CA LEU A 62 -0.36 -1.79 2.17
C LEU A 62 -0.71 -2.65 3.38
N ASN A 63 -1.34 -2.09 4.41
CA ASN A 63 -1.78 -2.82 5.61
C ASN A 63 -3.31 -2.86 5.78
N ARG A 64 -4.05 -2.44 4.75
CA ARG A 64 -5.52 -2.39 4.72
C ARG A 64 -6.13 -1.72 5.93
N MET A 65 -5.54 -0.61 6.36
CA MET A 65 -6.15 0.22 7.40
C MET A 65 -7.29 1.08 6.87
N ASN A 66 -7.32 1.32 5.56
CA ASN A 66 -8.37 2.10 4.92
C ASN A 66 -9.74 1.43 4.96
N ASP A 67 -9.79 0.09 5.03
CA ASP A 67 -11.02 -0.70 5.10
C ASP A 67 -11.91 -0.33 6.30
N MET A 68 -11.32 0.26 7.35
CA MET A 68 -12.04 0.75 8.53
C MET A 68 -12.70 2.12 8.32
N VAL A 69 -12.50 2.75 7.16
CA VAL A 69 -13.08 4.04 6.80
C VAL A 69 -14.29 3.79 5.90
N ASP A 70 -15.46 4.23 6.35
CA ASP A 70 -16.72 4.07 5.63
C ASP A 70 -16.68 4.71 4.24
N GLY A 71 -17.28 4.03 3.27
CA GLY A 71 -17.40 4.53 1.89
C GLY A 71 -16.09 4.54 1.12
N THR A 72 -15.05 3.85 1.58
CA THR A 72 -13.82 3.69 0.81
C THR A 72 -13.93 2.57 -0.22
N ARG A 73 -13.20 2.71 -1.32
CA ARG A 73 -13.11 1.70 -2.38
C ARG A 73 -11.70 1.62 -2.90
N MET A 74 -11.20 0.41 -3.09
CA MET A 74 -9.88 0.13 -3.66
C MET A 74 -10.04 -0.79 -4.88
N LEU A 75 -9.41 -0.42 -5.99
CA LEU A 75 -9.34 -1.21 -7.23
C LEU A 75 -7.89 -1.45 -7.60
N GLY A 76 -7.63 -2.46 -8.44
CA GLY A 76 -6.28 -2.84 -8.85
C GLY A 76 -5.68 -3.91 -7.94
N SER A 77 -4.38 -4.14 -8.08
CA SER A 77 -3.65 -5.23 -7.43
C SER A 77 -2.56 -4.68 -6.53
N ILE A 78 -2.42 -5.26 -5.34
CA ILE A 78 -1.24 -5.05 -4.50
C ILE A 78 -0.74 -6.42 -4.08
N ARG A 79 0.51 -6.74 -4.44
CA ARG A 79 1.14 -7.99 -4.03
C ARG A 79 2.29 -7.73 -3.07
N LEU A 80 2.23 -8.34 -1.88
CA LEU A 80 3.30 -8.33 -0.89
C LEU A 80 3.99 -9.69 -0.86
N GLY A 81 5.26 -9.73 -1.25
CA GLY A 81 6.02 -10.97 -1.37
C GLY A 81 5.36 -12.00 -2.30
N GLY A 82 4.65 -11.52 -3.33
CA GLY A 82 3.89 -12.35 -4.28
C GLY A 82 2.46 -12.70 -3.85
N MET A 83 2.05 -12.41 -2.61
CA MET A 83 0.67 -12.62 -2.14
C MET A 83 -0.20 -11.42 -2.47
N GLU A 84 -1.34 -11.64 -3.14
CA GLU A 84 -2.37 -10.61 -3.34
C GLU A 84 -3.00 -10.20 -2.00
N ILE A 85 -3.02 -8.90 -1.73
CA ILE A 85 -3.58 -8.35 -0.49
C ILE A 85 -4.89 -7.59 -0.71
N ASN A 86 -5.18 -7.14 -1.93
CA ASN A 86 -6.45 -6.50 -2.29
C ASN A 86 -7.52 -7.53 -2.69
N SER A 87 -7.61 -8.64 -1.95
CA SER A 87 -8.65 -9.65 -2.13
C SER A 87 -9.59 -9.65 -0.93
N GLU A 88 -10.88 -9.87 -1.15
CA GLU A 88 -11.85 -10.05 -0.05
C GLU A 88 -11.48 -11.24 0.86
N LYS A 89 -10.70 -12.20 0.34
CA LYS A 89 -10.24 -13.39 1.08
C LYS A 89 -8.98 -13.15 1.91
N THR A 90 -8.34 -11.99 1.81
CA THR A 90 -7.10 -11.71 2.55
C THR A 90 -7.39 -11.61 4.04
N ASP A 91 -6.65 -12.39 4.85
CA ASP A 91 -6.65 -12.23 6.29
C ASP A 91 -5.86 -10.96 6.68
N VAL A 92 -6.60 -9.91 7.02
CA VAL A 92 -6.04 -8.61 7.41
C VAL A 92 -5.23 -8.67 8.72
N ILE A 93 -5.49 -9.65 9.59
CA ILE A 93 -4.74 -9.84 10.84
C ILE A 93 -3.35 -10.38 10.51
N ASP A 94 -3.25 -11.41 9.67
CA ASP A 94 -1.96 -11.93 9.23
C ASP A 94 -1.17 -10.90 8.42
N LEU A 95 -1.84 -10.16 7.54
CA LEU A 95 -1.24 -9.05 6.79
C LEU A 95 -0.58 -8.03 7.71
N ARG A 96 -1.30 -7.58 8.75
CA ARG A 96 -0.80 -6.56 9.71
C ARG A 96 0.33 -7.07 10.61
N ARG A 97 0.51 -8.39 10.75
CA ARG A 97 1.70 -8.97 11.40
C ARG A 97 2.95 -8.87 10.52
N ARG A 98 2.77 -8.86 9.19
CA ARG A 98 3.87 -8.75 8.21
C ARG A 98 4.22 -7.31 7.87
N VAL A 99 3.25 -6.39 7.99
CA VAL A 99 3.42 -4.97 7.66
C VAL A 99 3.36 -4.11 8.92
N GLY A 100 4.53 -3.72 9.42
CA GLY A 100 4.65 -2.73 10.49
C GLY A 100 4.43 -1.31 9.96
N MET A 101 3.66 -0.49 10.69
CA MET A 101 3.42 0.91 10.34
C MET A 101 3.66 1.82 11.55
N VAL A 102 4.46 2.86 11.35
CA VAL A 102 4.66 3.93 12.33
C VAL A 102 3.97 5.18 11.80
N PHE A 103 3.00 5.70 12.56
CA PHE A 103 2.21 6.85 12.13
C PHE A 103 2.93 8.15 12.44
N GLN A 104 2.64 9.17 11.62
CA GLN A 104 3.14 10.53 11.83
C GLN A 104 2.77 11.09 13.21
N LYS A 105 1.55 10.80 13.70
CA LYS A 105 1.13 11.09 15.07
C LYS A 105 1.26 9.82 15.89
N SER A 106 2.07 9.86 16.94
CA SER A 106 2.22 8.74 17.87
C SER A 106 0.91 8.44 18.61
N ASN A 107 0.66 7.15 18.86
CA ASN A 107 -0.48 6.67 19.63
C ASN A 107 -0.01 5.71 20.75
N PRO A 108 0.71 6.21 21.77
CA PRO A 108 1.19 5.39 22.87
C PRO A 108 0.02 4.93 23.76
N PHE A 109 0.09 3.71 24.25
CA PHE A 109 -0.79 3.27 25.33
C PHE A 109 -0.36 3.92 26.66
N PRO A 110 -1.29 4.19 27.59
CA PRO A 110 -0.97 4.72 28.91
C PRO A 110 -0.36 3.62 29.80
N LYS A 111 0.83 3.15 29.42
CA LYS A 111 1.59 2.10 30.11
C LYS A 111 3.07 2.50 30.17
N SER A 112 3.82 1.89 31.08
CA SER A 112 5.28 2.02 31.09
C SER A 112 5.87 1.47 29.80
N ILE A 113 7.05 1.98 29.45
CA ILE A 113 7.90 1.45 28.38
C ILE A 113 8.43 0.07 28.80
#